data_AF-A0A351SD56-F1
#
_entry.id   AF-A0A351SD56-F1
#
_cell.length_a   1.000
_cell.length_b   1.000
_cell.length_c   1.000
_cell.angle_alpha   90.00
_cell.angle_beta   90.00
_cell.angle_gamma   90.00
#
_symmetry.space_group_name_H-M   'P 1'
#
loop_
_entity.id
_entity.type
_entity.pdbx_description
1 polymer ?
#
loop_
_entity_poly.entity_id
_entity_poly.type
_entity_poly.pdbx_seq_one_letter_code
_entity_poly.pdbx_strand_id
1 'polypeptide(L)'
;EAANIPEDDRIAISQLKREYDEQLTSLIKDGIDCGEFKVDDPQLAGFAITGMISWVYTWYRPSCRLSLAGICDRMVDYTLQLLGAARN
;
A
#
# COMPACT_ATOMS: atom_id res chain seq x y z
N GLU A 1 8.26 -10.23 17.66
CA GLU A 1 8.21 -9.61 19.00
C GLU A 1 8.08 -8.10 18.86
N ALA A 2 6.95 -7.53 19.31
CA ALA A 2 6.79 -6.08 19.48
C ALA A 2 7.40 -5.63 20.83
N ALA A 3 8.60 -6.14 21.12
CA ALA A 3 9.23 -5.95 22.42
C ALA A 3 9.94 -4.59 22.43
N ASN A 4 9.31 -3.64 23.13
CA ASN A 4 9.91 -2.40 23.64
C ASN A 4 9.95 -1.17 22.72
N ILE A 5 8.84 -0.85 22.03
CA ILE A 5 8.65 0.48 21.43
C ILE A 5 8.02 1.40 22.50
N PRO A 6 8.64 2.53 22.87
CA PRO A 6 8.05 3.53 23.77
C PRO A 6 6.64 3.95 23.34
N GLU A 7 5.76 4.28 24.29
CA GLU A 7 4.37 4.60 23.96
C GLU A 7 4.24 5.81 23.01
N ASP A 8 5.08 6.83 23.19
CA ASP A 8 5.12 7.99 22.30
C ASP A 8 5.47 7.60 20.86
N ASP A 9 6.44 6.69 20.68
CA ASP A 9 6.81 6.18 19.35
C ASP A 9 5.68 5.35 18.73
N ARG A 10 4.94 4.57 19.54
CA ARG A 10 3.77 3.81 19.06
C ARG A 10 2.67 4.73 18.58
N ILE A 11 2.40 5.81 19.32
CA ILE A 11 1.42 6.84 18.94
C ILE A 11 1.87 7.51 17.64
N ALA A 12 3.12 7.92 17.53
CA ALA A 12 3.67 8.55 16.34
C ALA A 12 3.59 7.63 15.10
N ILE A 13 3.99 6.36 15.22
CA ILE A 13 3.89 5.37 14.13
C ILE A 13 2.43 5.17 13.71
N SER A 14 1.51 5.10 14.68
CA SER A 14 0.08 4.95 14.38
C SER A 14 -0.49 6.17 13.66
N GLN A 15 -0.05 7.38 14.01
CA GLN A 15 -0.46 8.62 13.34
C GLN A 15 0.06 8.66 11.90
N LEU A 16 1.34 8.39 11.69
CA LEU A 16 1.94 8.34 10.35
C LEU A 16 1.25 7.31 9.45
N LYS A 17 0.95 6.13 9.99
CA LYS A 17 0.21 5.10 9.24
C LYS A 17 -1.18 5.59 8.84
N ARG A 18 -1.89 6.25 9.76
CA ARG A 18 -3.22 6.79 9.49
C ARG A 18 -3.18 7.88 8.42
N GLU A 19 -2.23 8.82 8.51
CA GLU A 19 -2.05 9.87 7.51
C GLU A 19 -1.76 9.29 6.12
N TYR A 20 -0.88 8.28 6.05
CA TYR A 20 -0.60 7.55 4.81
C TYR A 20 -1.85 6.88 4.23
N ASP A 21 -2.63 6.17 5.05
CA ASP A 21 -3.86 5.50 4.64
C ASP A 21 -4.93 6.50 4.15
N GLU A 22 -5.05 7.65 4.81
CA GLU A 22 -5.95 8.73 4.43
C GLU A 22 -5.54 9.35 3.08
N GLN A 23 -4.24 9.64 2.88
CA GLN A 23 -3.72 10.18 1.63
C GLN A 23 -3.90 9.20 0.46
N LEU A 24 -3.58 7.93 0.67
CA LEU A 24 -3.76 6.89 -0.36
C LEU A 24 -5.23 6.75 -0.75
N THR A 25 -6.13 6.74 0.24
CA THR A 25 -7.57 6.67 -0.02
C THR A 25 -8.06 7.90 -0.81
N SER A 26 -7.54 9.10 -0.51
CA SER A 26 -7.85 10.32 -1.27
C SER A 26 -7.43 10.18 -2.74
N LEU A 27 -6.20 9.71 -2.98
CA LEU A 27 -5.67 9.54 -4.34
C LEU A 27 -6.50 8.53 -5.14
N ILE A 28 -6.97 7.45 -4.49
CA ILE A 28 -7.85 6.48 -5.15
C ILE A 28 -9.19 7.13 -5.52
N LYS A 29 -9.77 7.94 -4.64
CA LYS A 29 -11.02 8.68 -4.94
C LYS A 29 -10.84 9.65 -6.10
N ASP A 30 -9.76 10.41 -6.12
CA ASP A 30 -9.46 11.34 -7.21
C ASP A 30 -9.36 10.59 -8.55
N GLY A 31 -8.73 9.41 -8.55
CA GLY A 31 -8.65 8.54 -9.73
C GLY A 31 -9.99 7.95 -10.17
N ILE A 32 -10.92 7.71 -9.24
CA ILE A 32 -12.31 7.32 -9.58
C ILE A 32 -13.04 8.50 -10.21
N ASP A 33 -12.90 9.70 -9.63
CA ASP A 33 -13.58 10.91 -10.10
C ASP A 33 -13.14 11.33 -11.51
N CYS A 34 -11.87 11.10 -11.88
CA CYS A 34 -11.38 11.32 -13.25
C CYS A 34 -11.62 10.13 -14.20
N GLY A 35 -12.17 9.02 -13.70
CA GLY A 35 -12.48 7.82 -14.49
C GLY A 35 -11.28 6.93 -14.80
N GLU A 36 -10.13 7.14 -14.17
CA GLU A 36 -8.93 6.31 -14.29
C GLU A 36 -9.05 5.00 -13.51
N PHE A 37 -9.73 5.02 -12.36
CA PHE A 37 -9.93 3.86 -11.48
C PHE A 37 -11.39 3.40 -11.44
N LYS A 38 -11.58 2.10 -11.27
CA LYS A 38 -12.87 1.42 -11.17
C LYS A 38 -12.84 0.43 -10.02
N VAL A 39 -13.11 0.92 -8.81
CA VAL A 39 -13.20 0.11 -7.59
C VAL A 39 -14.38 0.58 -6.74
N ASP A 40 -15.15 -0.37 -6.21
CA ASP A 40 -16.40 -0.07 -5.51
C ASP A 40 -16.19 0.51 -4.11
N ASP A 41 -15.11 0.11 -3.43
CA ASP A 41 -14.76 0.58 -2.09
C ASP A 41 -13.31 1.12 -2.07
N PRO A 42 -13.11 2.44 -2.23
CA PRO A 42 -11.78 3.04 -2.23
C PRO A 42 -11.06 2.92 -0.89
N GLN A 43 -11.80 2.81 0.23
CA GLN A 43 -11.20 2.71 1.55
C GLN A 43 -10.64 1.30 1.78
N LEU A 44 -11.42 0.28 1.44
CA LEU A 44 -10.95 -1.11 1.49
C LEU A 44 -9.79 -1.34 0.51
N ALA A 45 -9.85 -0.75 -0.69
CA ALA A 45 -8.75 -0.80 -1.65
C ALA A 45 -7.46 -0.19 -1.09
N GLY A 46 -7.54 0.98 -0.46
CA GLY A 46 -6.42 1.62 0.22
C GLY A 46 -5.78 0.72 1.28
N PHE A 47 -6.59 0.13 2.17
CA PHE A 47 -6.10 -0.79 3.19
C PHE A 47 -5.44 -2.05 2.61
N ALA A 48 -6.00 -2.60 1.53
CA ALA A 48 -5.42 -3.76 0.85
C ALA A 48 -4.04 -3.43 0.27
N ILE A 49 -3.89 -2.26 -0.37
CA ILE A 49 -2.62 -1.79 -0.94
C ILE A 49 -1.60 -1.53 0.18
N THR A 50 -1.96 -0.79 1.22
CA THR A 50 -1.08 -0.55 2.37
C THR A 50 -0.62 -1.85 2.99
N GLY A 51 -1.52 -2.81 3.21
CA GLY A 51 -1.20 -4.12 3.78
C GLY A 51 -0.23 -4.91 2.90
N MET A 52 -0.48 -4.96 1.60
CA MET A 52 0.37 -5.65 0.62
C MET A 52 1.80 -5.09 0.63
N ILE A 53 1.95 -3.77 0.59
CA ILE A 53 3.27 -3.10 0.55
C ILE A 53 3.97 -3.22 1.92
N SER A 54 3.25 -2.97 3.01
CA SER A 54 3.79 -3.02 4.36
C SER A 54 4.25 -4.42 4.76
N TRP A 55 3.75 -5.48 4.15
CA TRP A 55 4.18 -6.83 4.49
C TRP A 55 5.52 -7.22 3.85
N VAL A 56 5.95 -6.54 2.78
CA VAL A 56 7.15 -6.89 1.98
C VAL A 56 8.41 -7.03 2.83
N TYR A 57 8.64 -6.12 3.78
CA TYR A 57 9.86 -6.12 4.59
C TYR A 57 10.02 -7.37 5.45
N THR A 58 8.91 -8.06 5.77
CA THR A 58 8.96 -9.23 6.65
C THR A 58 9.57 -10.45 5.97
N TRP A 59 9.35 -10.60 4.66
CA TRP A 59 9.75 -11.77 3.89
C TRP A 59 10.80 -11.47 2.80
N TYR A 60 10.99 -10.22 2.39
CA TYR A 60 11.98 -9.88 1.35
C TYR A 60 13.40 -10.24 1.78
N ARG A 61 14.13 -10.95 0.91
CA ARG A 61 15.55 -11.23 1.04
C ARG A 61 16.22 -11.04 -0.33
N PRO A 62 17.50 -10.63 -0.41
CA PRO A 62 18.20 -10.48 -1.70
C PRO A 62 18.25 -11.75 -2.55
N SER A 63 18.16 -12.93 -1.92
CA SER A 63 18.14 -14.24 -2.56
C SER A 63 16.74 -14.70 -3.02
N CYS A 64 15.71 -13.84 -2.91
CA CYS A 64 14.38 -14.16 -3.39
C CYS A 64 14.36 -14.33 -4.92
N ARG A 65 13.34 -15.03 -5.42
CA ARG A 65 13.11 -15.27 -6.87
C ARG A 65 13.07 -13.98 -7.70
N LEU A 66 12.59 -12.89 -7.11
CA LEU A 66 12.53 -11.57 -7.74
C LEU A 66 13.49 -10.62 -7.04
N SER A 67 14.16 -9.77 -7.83
CA SER A 67 14.90 -8.63 -7.32
C SER A 67 13.95 -7.62 -6.66
N LEU A 68 14.48 -6.71 -5.83
CA LEU A 68 13.68 -5.64 -5.23
C LEU A 68 12.91 -4.85 -6.29
N ALA A 69 13.57 -4.47 -7.38
CA ALA A 69 12.94 -3.78 -8.51
C ALA A 69 11.80 -4.61 -9.12
N GLY A 70 12.01 -5.91 -9.33
CA GLY A 70 10.98 -6.80 -9.86
C GLY A 70 9.78 -6.99 -8.90
N ILE A 71 10.01 -6.92 -7.59
CA ILE A 71 8.92 -6.90 -6.60
C ILE A 71 8.15 -5.58 -6.69
N CYS A 72 8.84 -4.44 -6.74
CA CYS A 72 8.20 -3.13 -6.88
C CYS A 72 7.35 -3.05 -8.15
N ASP A 73 7.89 -3.46 -9.30
CA ASP A 73 7.14 -3.52 -10.56
C ASP A 73 5.89 -4.39 -10.41
N ARG A 74 6.01 -5.55 -9.77
CA ARG A 74 4.86 -6.45 -9.62
C ARG A 74 3.81 -5.94 -8.65
N MET A 75 4.23 -5.23 -7.59
CA MET A 75 3.29 -4.57 -6.69
C MET A 75 2.51 -3.46 -7.39
N VAL A 76 3.16 -2.68 -8.27
CA VAL A 76 2.48 -1.67 -9.10
C VAL A 76 1.42 -2.34 -9.97
N ASP A 77 1.76 -3.43 -10.66
CA ASP A 77 0.79 -4.17 -11.48
C ASP A 77 -0.42 -4.62 -10.66
N TYR A 78 -0.21 -5.20 -9.47
CA TYR A 78 -1.29 -5.66 -8.61
C TYR A 78 -2.15 -4.52 -8.07
N THR A 79 -1.53 -3.40 -7.70
CA THR A 79 -2.25 -2.20 -7.28
C THR A 79 -3.13 -1.68 -8.40
N LEU A 80 -2.61 -1.55 -9.63
CA LEU A 80 -3.39 -1.08 -10.77
C LEU A 80 -4.53 -2.04 -11.12
N GLN A 81 -4.27 -3.35 -11.11
CA GLN A 81 -5.32 -4.37 -11.32
C GLN A 81 -6.42 -4.31 -10.28
N LEU A 82 -6.06 -4.17 -8.99
CA LEU A 82 -7.01 -4.01 -7.89
C LEU A 82 -7.88 -2.77 -8.07
N LEU A 83 -7.30 -1.68 -8.58
CA LEU A 83 -7.99 -0.42 -8.86
C LEU A 83 -8.74 -0.43 -10.20
N GLY A 84 -8.76 -1.54 -10.94
CA GLY A 84 -9.44 -1.63 -12.23
C GLY A 84 -8.78 -0.81 -13.35
N ALA A 85 -7.49 -0.49 -13.22
CA ALA A 85 -6.69 0.27 -14.19
C ALA A 85 -5.73 -0.60 -15.00
N ALA A 86 -5.36 -0.10 -16.18
CA ALA A 86 -4.30 -0.67 -17.01
C ALA A 86 -3.01 0.15 -16.88
N ARG A 87 -1.85 -0.52 -17.00
CA ARG A 87 -0.56 0.15 -17.11
C ARG A 87 -0.49 0.79 -18.50
N ASN A 88 -0.46 2.12 -18.57
CA ASN A 88 -0.25 2.88 -19.81
C ASN A 88 1.21 2.87 -20.24
#